data_AF-A0A8J7PQD0-F1
#
_entry.id   AF-A0A8J7PQD0-F1
#
_cell.length_a   1.000
_cell.length_b   1.000
_cell.length_c   1.000
_cell.angle_alpha   90.00
_cell.angle_beta   90.00
_cell.angle_gamma   90.00
#
_symmetry.space_group_name_H-M   'P 1'
#
loop_
_entity.id
_entity.type
_entity.pdbx_description
1 polymer ?
#
loop_
_entity_poly.entity_id
_entity_poly.type
_entity_poly.pdbx_seq_one_letter_code
_entity_poly.pdbx_strand_id
1 'polypeptide(L)'
;TVADGKIIVSGVSSSKGLRVVVADGTEAEITARPPVSGEWTTTAGNAVFASKYPLNPGTKYRVLGAGDGLEVRVPRPQGGKPTAVTHIYPTAAELPENVLRFYIEFNRPMPRGEVYKHVRIENEKGQRIELPFLEIDDELWNPDQTRITLLIDPGRIKHEVKPRIDLGPVFVRGRKYTLVVSGQWPTLDGDPLGDDVRKSITVGPPVAEALDPKDWKISPPTGDRGTFRVSFGRPVDHPVMTRSLSVLGPDGKPVAGTAESADEDRAWTFTPTSRWAAGTHTLHADPVLEDVCGNRVGQPFEVDLLRGPRKDVKPAPVDIRFDTGQR
;
A
#
# COMPACT_ATOMS: atom_id res chain seq x y z
N THR A 1 8.94 4.45 -30.65
CA THR A 1 9.79 3.50 -29.90
C THR A 1 9.40 3.51 -28.43
N VAL A 2 9.87 2.53 -27.63
CA VAL A 2 9.74 2.57 -26.17
C VAL A 2 11.13 2.71 -25.58
N ALA A 3 11.32 3.68 -24.69
CA ALA A 3 12.56 3.91 -23.95
C ALA A 3 12.21 4.36 -22.53
N ASP A 4 12.87 3.77 -21.52
CA ASP A 4 12.65 4.06 -20.10
C ASP A 4 11.17 4.03 -19.68
N GLY A 5 10.41 3.04 -20.20
CA GLY A 5 8.98 2.87 -19.93
C GLY A 5 8.06 3.89 -20.62
N LYS A 6 8.61 4.81 -21.43
CA LYS A 6 7.85 5.84 -22.15
C LYS A 6 7.70 5.49 -23.63
N ILE A 7 6.56 5.85 -24.21
CA ILE A 7 6.33 5.73 -25.66
C ILE A 7 6.78 7.03 -26.32
N ILE A 8 7.74 6.94 -27.24
CA ILE A 8 8.29 8.06 -27.99
C ILE A 8 7.79 8.00 -29.43
N VAL A 9 7.14 9.07 -29.86
CA VAL A 9 6.66 9.29 -31.22
C VAL A 9 7.54 10.35 -31.87
N SER A 10 8.32 9.94 -32.86
CA SER A 10 9.23 10.85 -33.58
C SER A 10 8.58 11.48 -34.79
N GLY A 11 9.06 12.67 -35.18
CA GLY A 11 8.55 13.40 -36.34
C GLY A 11 7.22 14.12 -36.06
N VAL A 12 6.83 14.26 -34.80
CA VAL A 12 5.58 14.89 -34.38
C VAL A 12 5.88 16.06 -33.45
N SER A 13 5.49 17.26 -33.87
CA SER A 13 5.71 18.52 -33.13
C SER A 13 4.59 18.86 -32.14
N SER A 14 3.47 18.12 -32.15
CA SER A 14 2.31 18.34 -31.29
C SER A 14 1.71 17.02 -30.80
N SER A 15 1.44 16.92 -29.50
CA SER A 15 0.73 15.78 -28.92
C SER A 15 -0.80 15.91 -28.94
N LYS A 16 -1.33 17.02 -29.49
CA LYS A 16 -2.76 17.30 -29.49
C LYS A 16 -3.52 16.23 -30.28
N GLY A 17 -4.46 15.54 -29.62
CA GLY A 17 -5.27 14.47 -30.21
C GLY A 17 -4.62 13.09 -30.18
N LEU A 18 -3.38 12.96 -29.70
CA LEU A 18 -2.72 11.67 -29.56
C LEU A 18 -3.30 10.89 -28.38
N ARG A 19 -3.56 9.60 -28.62
CA ARG A 19 -4.05 8.67 -27.60
C ARG A 19 -3.31 7.35 -27.71
N VAL A 20 -2.87 6.81 -26.58
CA VAL A 20 -2.26 5.47 -26.54
C VAL A 20 -3.32 4.46 -26.14
N VAL A 21 -3.45 3.37 -26.89
CA VAL A 21 -4.37 2.26 -26.59
C VAL A 21 -3.61 0.94 -26.66
N VAL A 22 -4.10 -0.10 -25.96
CA VAL A 22 -3.61 -1.47 -26.16
C VAL A 22 -4.04 -1.93 -27.55
N ALA A 23 -3.11 -2.45 -28.36
CA ALA A 23 -3.33 -2.89 -29.74
C ALA A 23 -3.62 -4.39 -29.77
N ASP A 24 -4.82 -4.77 -29.33
CA ASP A 24 -5.30 -6.15 -29.30
C ASP A 24 -6.77 -6.22 -29.75
N GLY A 25 -7.11 -7.22 -30.56
CA GLY A 25 -8.43 -7.34 -31.22
C GLY A 25 -8.50 -6.71 -32.61
N THR A 26 -9.73 -6.47 -33.06
CA THR A 26 -10.07 -5.86 -34.35
C THR A 26 -9.80 -4.35 -34.36
N GLU A 27 -9.72 -3.74 -35.55
CA GLU A 27 -9.48 -2.30 -35.70
C GLU A 27 -10.53 -1.43 -34.99
N ALA A 28 -11.81 -1.86 -35.04
CA ALA A 28 -12.92 -1.19 -34.37
C ALA A 28 -12.75 -1.22 -32.84
N GLU A 29 -12.36 -2.38 -32.29
CA GLU A 29 -12.12 -2.55 -30.85
C GLU A 29 -10.93 -1.72 -30.37
N ILE A 30 -9.83 -1.71 -31.12
CA ILE A 30 -8.63 -0.92 -30.78
C ILE A 30 -8.97 0.57 -30.77
N THR A 31 -9.72 1.05 -31.78
CA THR A 31 -10.06 2.48 -31.92
C THR A 31 -11.06 2.96 -30.87
N ALA A 32 -11.98 2.08 -30.45
CA ALA A 32 -12.97 2.37 -29.41
C ALA A 32 -12.42 2.22 -27.97
N ARG A 33 -11.25 1.60 -27.80
CA ARG A 33 -10.68 1.30 -26.48
C ARG A 33 -10.37 2.59 -25.71
N PRO A 34 -10.68 2.65 -24.40
CA PRO A 34 -10.27 3.77 -23.57
C PRO A 34 -8.75 3.99 -23.62
N PRO A 35 -8.28 5.23 -23.68
CA PRO A 35 -6.86 5.52 -23.72
C PRO A 35 -6.19 5.12 -22.42
N VAL A 36 -4.95 4.62 -22.54
CA VAL A 36 -4.05 4.45 -21.40
C VAL A 36 -3.88 5.82 -20.74
N SER A 37 -4.09 5.87 -19.42
CA SER A 37 -3.88 7.11 -18.66
C SER A 37 -2.39 7.46 -18.63
N GLY A 38 -2.07 8.73 -18.89
CA GLY A 38 -0.71 9.24 -18.88
C GLY A 38 -0.65 10.67 -19.34
N GLU A 39 0.55 11.21 -19.38
CA GLU A 39 0.83 12.59 -19.77
C GLU A 39 1.69 12.64 -21.03
N TRP A 40 1.43 13.63 -21.85
CA TRP A 40 2.21 13.91 -23.04
C TRP A 40 3.12 15.12 -22.83
N THR A 41 4.38 14.97 -23.18
CA THR A 41 5.34 16.08 -23.29
C THR A 41 5.88 16.14 -24.72
N THR A 42 6.02 17.34 -25.28
CA THR A 42 6.66 17.54 -26.58
C THR A 42 8.08 18.08 -26.39
N THR A 43 9.04 17.54 -27.15
CA THR A 43 10.44 17.97 -27.08
C THR A 43 11.10 17.74 -28.44
N ALA A 44 11.66 18.80 -29.04
CA ALA A 44 12.50 18.75 -30.23
C ALA A 44 12.02 17.77 -31.33
N GLY A 45 10.80 17.95 -31.85
CA GLY A 45 10.25 17.12 -32.93
C GLY A 45 9.77 15.72 -32.51
N ASN A 46 9.67 15.45 -31.21
CA ASN A 46 9.07 14.25 -30.66
C ASN A 46 7.90 14.57 -29.72
N ALA A 47 6.94 13.66 -29.65
CA ALA A 47 5.96 13.58 -28.58
C ALA A 47 6.28 12.35 -27.71
N VAL A 48 6.38 12.55 -26.40
CA VAL A 48 6.70 11.51 -25.42
C VAL A 48 5.50 11.31 -24.51
N PHE A 49 5.01 10.08 -24.45
CA PHE A 49 3.95 9.67 -23.55
C PHE A 49 4.54 8.97 -22.33
N ALA A 50 4.33 9.56 -21.15
CA ALA A 50 4.60 8.94 -19.86
C ALA A 50 3.29 8.38 -19.31
N SER A 51 3.15 7.06 -19.32
CA SER A 51 1.97 6.42 -18.74
C SER A 51 1.92 6.65 -17.23
N LYS A 52 0.70 6.85 -16.70
CA LYS A 52 0.46 6.99 -15.26
C LYS A 52 0.89 5.75 -14.48
N TYR A 53 0.84 4.59 -15.12
CA TYR A 53 1.23 3.29 -14.58
C TYR A 53 2.17 2.56 -15.54
N PRO A 54 2.99 1.60 -15.06
CA PRO A 54 3.86 0.79 -15.92
C PRO A 54 3.11 0.16 -17.10
N LEU A 55 3.71 0.16 -18.29
CA LEU A 55 3.17 -0.53 -19.46
C LEU A 55 3.47 -2.03 -19.37
N ASN A 56 2.56 -2.86 -19.87
CA ASN A 56 2.68 -4.31 -19.81
C ASN A 56 3.79 -4.80 -20.77
N PRO A 57 4.81 -5.51 -20.26
CA PRO A 57 5.85 -6.11 -21.09
C PRO A 57 5.29 -7.11 -22.12
N GLY A 58 5.82 -7.07 -23.34
CA GLY A 58 5.35 -7.89 -24.46
C GLY A 58 4.04 -7.41 -25.10
N THR A 59 3.29 -6.52 -24.45
CA THR A 59 2.06 -5.95 -24.98
C THR A 59 2.36 -4.96 -26.10
N LYS A 60 1.52 -5.02 -27.14
CA LYS A 60 1.54 -4.08 -28.25
C LYS A 60 0.61 -2.93 -27.91
N TYR A 61 1.10 -1.71 -28.08
CA TYR A 61 0.33 -0.48 -27.91
C TYR A 61 0.29 0.26 -29.24
N ARG A 62 -0.80 0.95 -29.51
CA ARG A 62 -0.98 1.80 -30.69
C ARG A 62 -1.17 3.24 -30.27
N VAL A 63 -0.50 4.14 -30.96
CA VAL A 63 -0.71 5.58 -30.85
C VAL A 63 -1.68 6.00 -31.95
N LEU A 64 -2.89 6.35 -31.55
CA LEU A 64 -3.92 6.89 -32.45
C LEU A 64 -3.70 8.40 -32.61
N GLY A 65 -3.94 8.91 -33.83
CA GLY A 65 -3.85 10.34 -34.16
C GLY A 65 -2.50 10.82 -34.72
N ALA A 66 -1.50 9.96 -34.87
CA ALA A 66 -0.14 10.30 -35.30
C ALA A 66 0.17 10.01 -36.79
N GLY A 67 -0.83 10.06 -37.70
CA GLY A 67 -0.70 9.39 -39.01
C GLY A 67 -0.63 7.87 -38.86
N ASP A 68 -0.59 7.11 -39.95
CA ASP A 68 -0.75 5.63 -40.00
C ASP A 68 -0.33 4.88 -38.72
N GLY A 69 -1.31 4.17 -38.14
CA GLY A 69 -1.34 3.62 -36.78
C GLY A 69 0.00 3.13 -36.24
N LEU A 70 0.71 4.02 -35.54
CA LEU A 70 2.02 3.73 -34.97
C LEU A 70 1.88 2.73 -33.82
N GLU A 71 2.35 1.50 -34.07
CA GLU A 71 2.40 0.46 -33.06
C GLU A 71 3.79 0.33 -32.47
N VAL A 72 3.82 0.08 -31.17
CA VAL A 72 5.04 -0.24 -30.46
C VAL A 72 4.79 -1.42 -29.53
N ARG A 73 5.72 -2.37 -29.51
CA ARG A 73 5.71 -3.45 -28.54
C ARG A 73 6.65 -3.08 -27.39
N VAL A 74 6.15 -3.17 -26.16
CA VAL A 74 6.99 -3.05 -24.97
C VAL A 74 7.85 -4.31 -24.90
N PRO A 75 9.18 -4.20 -24.83
CA PRO A 75 10.04 -5.38 -24.73
C PRO A 75 9.78 -6.13 -23.42
N ARG A 76 9.80 -7.47 -23.46
CA ARG A 76 9.85 -8.27 -22.23
C ARG A 76 11.27 -8.19 -21.65
N PRO A 77 11.45 -7.83 -20.37
CA PRO A 77 12.76 -7.93 -19.72
C PRO A 77 13.31 -9.36 -19.87
N GLN A 78 14.53 -9.50 -20.38
CA GLN A 78 15.21 -10.80 -20.43
C GLN A 78 16.07 -10.95 -19.18
N GLY A 79 15.80 -12.00 -18.39
CA GLY A 79 16.52 -12.28 -17.16
C GLY A 79 16.10 -11.36 -16.00
N GLY A 80 15.90 -11.97 -14.83
CA GLY A 80 15.46 -11.30 -13.61
C GLY A 80 14.93 -12.32 -12.60
N LYS A 81 14.84 -11.93 -11.33
CA LYS A 81 14.11 -12.76 -10.35
C LYS A 81 12.63 -12.83 -10.76
N PRO A 82 12.00 -14.02 -10.68
CA PRO A 82 10.56 -14.13 -10.90
C PRO A 82 9.79 -13.15 -10.02
N THR A 83 8.65 -12.68 -10.53
CA THR A 83 7.73 -11.89 -9.72
C THR A 83 7.23 -12.74 -8.55
N ALA A 84 7.29 -12.19 -7.34
CA ALA A 84 6.91 -12.89 -6.13
C ALA A 84 6.30 -11.91 -5.13
N VAL A 85 5.39 -12.42 -4.30
CA VAL A 85 4.94 -11.70 -3.09
C VAL A 85 6.11 -11.60 -2.12
N THR A 86 6.44 -10.38 -1.69
CA THR A 86 7.51 -10.12 -0.72
C THR A 86 6.96 -10.01 0.69
N HIS A 87 5.83 -9.33 0.87
CA HIS A 87 5.19 -9.13 2.18
C HIS A 87 3.68 -9.11 2.07
N ILE A 88 3.02 -9.53 3.15
CA ILE A 88 1.60 -9.32 3.39
C ILE A 88 1.45 -8.59 4.71
N TYR A 89 0.94 -7.36 4.65
CA TYR A 89 0.68 -6.53 5.83
C TYR A 89 -0.80 -6.56 6.23
N PRO A 90 -1.12 -6.45 7.53
CA PRO A 90 -0.17 -6.40 8.65
C PRO A 90 0.60 -7.71 8.79
N THR A 91 1.86 -7.68 9.21
CA THR A 91 2.69 -8.88 9.40
C THR A 91 2.22 -9.69 10.61
N ALA A 92 1.59 -9.04 11.59
CA ALA A 92 1.03 -9.69 12.78
C ALA A 92 0.15 -10.90 12.47
N ALA A 93 0.38 -11.98 13.20
CA ALA A 93 -0.44 -13.19 13.13
C ALA A 93 -1.76 -13.01 13.91
N GLU A 94 -1.74 -12.24 15.00
CA GLU A 94 -2.94 -11.87 15.74
C GLU A 94 -3.45 -10.49 15.30
N LEU A 95 -4.67 -10.45 14.75
CA LEU A 95 -5.31 -9.23 14.25
C LEU A 95 -6.65 -8.98 14.95
N PRO A 96 -7.04 -7.72 15.18
CA PRO A 96 -8.36 -7.39 15.71
C PRO A 96 -9.49 -7.83 14.76
N GLU A 97 -10.67 -8.13 15.32
CA GLU A 97 -11.88 -8.47 14.54
C GLU A 97 -12.25 -7.39 13.51
N ASN A 98 -11.98 -6.13 13.84
CA ASN A 98 -12.27 -4.96 13.00
C ASN A 98 -11.04 -4.44 12.24
N VAL A 99 -10.09 -5.31 11.86
CA VAL A 99 -9.02 -4.94 10.92
C VAL A 99 -9.63 -4.43 9.60
N LEU A 100 -9.16 -3.28 9.12
CA LEU A 100 -9.78 -2.59 7.99
C LEU A 100 -9.20 -2.98 6.64
N ARG A 101 -7.94 -3.39 6.59
CA ARG A 101 -7.22 -3.54 5.33
C ARG A 101 -6.01 -4.45 5.42
N PHE A 102 -5.64 -4.98 4.25
CA PHE A 102 -4.40 -5.71 4.01
C PHE A 102 -3.62 -5.06 2.89
N TYR A 103 -2.31 -5.27 2.88
CA TYR A 103 -1.45 -4.92 1.75
C TYR A 103 -0.72 -6.16 1.27
N ILE A 104 -0.60 -6.32 -0.04
CA ILE A 104 0.26 -7.33 -0.64
C ILE A 104 1.33 -6.59 -1.43
N GLU A 105 2.59 -6.82 -1.08
CA GLU A 105 3.75 -6.27 -1.78
C GLU A 105 4.39 -7.32 -2.67
N PHE A 106 4.90 -6.86 -3.80
CA PHE A 106 5.56 -7.65 -4.83
C PHE A 106 6.93 -7.06 -5.13
N ASN A 107 7.89 -7.90 -5.51
CA ASN A 107 9.22 -7.44 -5.95
C ASN A 107 9.22 -6.77 -7.33
N ARG A 108 8.11 -6.85 -8.07
CA ARG A 108 7.93 -6.33 -9.44
C ARG A 108 6.48 -5.85 -9.63
N PRO A 109 6.22 -4.91 -10.55
CA PRO A 109 4.87 -4.43 -10.84
C PRO A 109 3.92 -5.55 -11.29
N MET A 110 2.64 -5.47 -10.90
CA MET A 110 1.58 -6.46 -11.20
C MET A 110 0.45 -5.87 -12.06
N PRO A 111 -0.23 -6.68 -12.91
CA PRO A 111 -1.34 -6.21 -13.74
C PRO A 111 -2.57 -5.79 -12.92
N ARG A 112 -3.38 -4.89 -13.49
CA ARG A 112 -4.64 -4.40 -12.92
C ARG A 112 -5.85 -5.14 -13.48
N GLY A 113 -6.95 -5.12 -12.72
CA GLY A 113 -8.32 -5.40 -13.18
C GLY A 113 -8.91 -6.73 -12.71
N GLU A 114 -8.16 -7.56 -11.98
CA GLU A 114 -8.58 -8.90 -11.56
C GLU A 114 -8.15 -9.27 -10.14
N VAL A 115 -7.71 -8.32 -9.32
CA VAL A 115 -7.16 -8.57 -7.96
C VAL A 115 -8.04 -9.53 -7.17
N TYR A 116 -9.35 -9.27 -7.10
CA TYR A 116 -10.30 -10.02 -6.27
C TYR A 116 -10.56 -11.46 -6.74
N LYS A 117 -10.19 -11.82 -7.97
CA LYS A 117 -10.20 -13.21 -8.44
C LYS A 117 -9.04 -14.03 -7.86
N HIS A 118 -7.96 -13.35 -7.47
CA HIS A 118 -6.72 -13.96 -7.05
C HIS A 118 -6.47 -13.87 -5.55
N VAL A 119 -7.29 -13.12 -4.80
CA VAL A 119 -7.19 -13.02 -3.34
C VAL A 119 -8.46 -13.52 -2.68
N ARG A 120 -8.31 -14.27 -1.59
CA ARG A 120 -9.45 -14.82 -0.84
C ARG A 120 -9.12 -14.96 0.64
N ILE A 121 -10.16 -14.92 1.48
CA ILE A 121 -10.07 -15.33 2.87
C ILE A 121 -10.68 -16.72 3.02
N GLU A 122 -9.98 -17.63 3.68
CA GLU A 122 -10.48 -18.96 4.05
C GLU A 122 -10.64 -19.05 5.57
N ASN A 123 -11.66 -19.74 6.06
CA ASN A 123 -11.81 -20.06 7.48
C ASN A 123 -10.94 -21.27 7.89
N GLU A 124 -10.98 -21.65 9.16
CA GLU A 124 -10.26 -22.80 9.72
C GLU A 124 -10.59 -24.16 9.06
N LYS A 125 -11.71 -24.27 8.34
CA LYS A 125 -12.11 -25.46 7.58
C LYS A 125 -11.69 -25.40 6.12
N GLY A 126 -10.94 -24.37 5.71
CA GLY A 126 -10.56 -24.12 4.31
C GLY A 126 -11.70 -23.61 3.43
N GLN A 127 -12.84 -23.22 4.02
CA GLN A 127 -13.97 -22.69 3.27
C GLN A 127 -13.76 -21.20 2.99
N ARG A 128 -14.01 -20.78 1.76
CA ARG A 128 -13.91 -19.37 1.36
C ARG A 128 -14.96 -18.54 2.10
N ILE A 129 -14.54 -17.39 2.62
CA ILE A 129 -15.44 -16.35 3.10
C ILE A 129 -16.00 -15.63 1.88
N GLU A 130 -17.32 -15.56 1.81
CA GLU A 130 -18.03 -14.84 0.76
C GLU A 130 -17.83 -13.33 0.93
N LEU A 131 -17.50 -12.65 -0.17
CA LEU A 131 -17.33 -11.18 -0.25
C LEU A 131 -16.63 -10.57 0.97
N PRO A 132 -15.35 -10.92 1.24
CA PRO A 132 -14.62 -10.40 2.39
C PRO A 132 -14.06 -9.00 2.15
N PHE A 133 -13.94 -8.58 0.89
CA PHE A 133 -13.33 -7.32 0.48
C PHE A 133 -14.37 -6.37 -0.11
N LEU A 134 -14.11 -5.06 0.02
CA LEU A 134 -14.77 -4.06 -0.79
C LEU A 134 -14.16 -4.12 -2.20
N GLU A 135 -14.91 -4.70 -3.13
CA GLU A 135 -14.52 -4.78 -4.54
C GLU A 135 -14.83 -3.46 -5.24
N ILE A 136 -13.80 -2.82 -5.79
CA ILE A 136 -13.90 -1.55 -6.53
C ILE A 136 -13.19 -1.66 -7.87
N ASP A 137 -13.77 -1.05 -8.90
CA ASP A 137 -13.20 -1.05 -10.26
C ASP A 137 -11.83 -0.36 -10.30
N ASP A 138 -11.69 0.73 -9.55
CA ASP A 138 -10.41 1.43 -9.36
C ASP A 138 -9.60 0.79 -8.23
N GLU A 139 -8.98 -0.35 -8.52
CA GLU A 139 -8.07 -1.05 -7.62
C GLU A 139 -6.99 -0.12 -7.03
N LEU A 140 -6.73 -0.27 -5.71
CA LEU A 140 -5.88 0.62 -4.92
C LEU A 140 -4.39 0.25 -4.96
N TRP A 141 -3.83 0.24 -6.17
CA TRP A 141 -2.40 0.08 -6.39
C TRP A 141 -1.62 1.33 -6.02
N ASN A 142 -0.41 1.16 -5.49
CA ASN A 142 0.59 2.23 -5.49
C ASN A 142 1.05 2.58 -6.93
N PRO A 143 1.67 3.76 -7.15
CA PRO A 143 1.97 4.24 -8.51
C PRO A 143 2.83 3.30 -9.36
N ASP A 144 3.76 2.56 -8.75
CA ASP A 144 4.63 1.58 -9.40
C ASP A 144 4.01 0.18 -9.48
N GLN A 145 2.76 -0.01 -9.02
CA GLN A 145 2.02 -1.29 -9.03
C GLN A 145 2.73 -2.46 -8.31
N THR A 146 3.57 -2.16 -7.33
CA THR A 146 4.27 -3.15 -6.51
C THR A 146 3.54 -3.44 -5.20
N ARG A 147 2.48 -2.68 -4.87
CA ARG A 147 1.66 -2.88 -3.67
C ARG A 147 0.19 -2.61 -3.96
N ILE A 148 -0.66 -3.59 -3.63
CA ILE A 148 -2.12 -3.45 -3.66
C ILE A 148 -2.65 -3.28 -2.23
N THR A 149 -3.62 -2.39 -2.07
CA THR A 149 -4.41 -2.27 -0.83
C THR A 149 -5.73 -3.01 -0.98
N LEU A 150 -5.99 -3.97 -0.11
CA LEU A 150 -7.27 -4.67 -0.01
C LEU A 150 -8.05 -4.12 1.17
N LEU A 151 -9.20 -3.50 0.91
CA LEU A 151 -10.10 -3.05 1.98
C LEU A 151 -11.03 -4.19 2.35
N ILE A 152 -11.15 -4.47 3.64
CA ILE A 152 -12.21 -5.33 4.18
C ILE A 152 -13.54 -4.61 3.98
N ASP A 153 -14.58 -5.33 3.57
CA ASP A 153 -15.88 -4.72 3.27
C ASP A 153 -16.40 -3.92 4.49
N PRO A 154 -16.46 -2.58 4.41
CA PRO A 154 -16.85 -1.74 5.54
C PRO A 154 -18.32 -2.00 5.96
N GLY A 155 -19.16 -2.48 5.04
CA GLY A 155 -20.54 -2.88 5.30
C GLY A 155 -20.66 -4.12 6.18
N ARG A 156 -19.57 -4.87 6.38
CA ARG A 156 -19.48 -6.03 7.28
C ARG A 156 -18.73 -5.74 8.57
N ILE A 157 -18.15 -4.54 8.70
CA ILE A 157 -17.47 -4.07 9.90
C ILE A 157 -18.48 -3.30 10.77
N LYS A 158 -19.17 -2.31 10.21
CA LYS A 158 -20.14 -1.48 10.95
C LYS A 158 -21.40 -2.26 11.33
N HIS A 159 -21.85 -2.09 12.58
CA HIS A 159 -22.96 -2.84 13.16
C HIS A 159 -24.34 -2.59 12.52
N GLU A 160 -24.53 -1.45 11.85
CA GLU A 160 -25.84 -0.97 11.39
C GLU A 160 -26.07 -1.10 9.87
N VAL A 161 -25.21 -1.83 9.15
CA VAL A 161 -25.24 -1.89 7.68
C VAL A 161 -25.69 -3.26 7.20
N LYS A 162 -26.55 -3.28 6.18
CA LYS A 162 -27.21 -4.48 5.61
C LYS A 162 -26.26 -5.67 5.34
N PRO A 163 -25.04 -5.51 4.79
CA PRO A 163 -24.15 -6.64 4.54
C PRO A 163 -23.73 -7.38 5.82
N ARG A 164 -23.55 -6.69 6.96
CA ARG A 164 -23.26 -7.36 8.24
C ARG A 164 -24.46 -8.16 8.74
N ILE A 165 -25.68 -7.68 8.50
CA ILE A 165 -26.92 -8.38 8.88
C ILE A 165 -27.09 -9.65 8.03
N ASP A 166 -26.84 -9.55 6.73
CA ASP A 166 -27.09 -10.63 5.77
C ASP A 166 -25.96 -11.69 5.78
N LEU A 167 -24.69 -11.28 5.97
CA LEU A 167 -23.50 -12.15 5.83
C LEU A 167 -22.66 -12.28 7.11
N GLY A 168 -22.98 -11.55 8.17
CA GLY A 168 -22.15 -11.47 9.39
C GLY A 168 -20.82 -10.73 9.18
N PRO A 169 -19.96 -10.63 10.20
CA PRO A 169 -18.63 -10.04 10.05
C PRO A 169 -17.69 -10.96 9.25
N VAL A 170 -16.68 -10.37 8.61
CA VAL A 170 -15.65 -11.11 7.86
C VAL A 170 -14.81 -11.97 8.82
N PHE A 171 -14.40 -11.36 9.93
CA PHE A 171 -13.64 -12.01 10.99
C PHE A 171 -14.50 -12.13 12.25
N VAL A 172 -14.27 -13.19 13.03
CA VAL A 172 -14.96 -13.43 14.30
C VAL A 172 -13.90 -13.70 15.36
N ARG A 173 -13.94 -12.96 16.47
CA ARG A 173 -13.04 -13.16 17.61
C ARG A 173 -12.92 -14.63 18.01
N GLY A 174 -11.70 -15.06 18.29
CA GLY A 174 -11.37 -16.41 18.73
C GLY A 174 -11.27 -17.45 17.61
N ARG A 175 -11.56 -17.07 16.35
CA ARG A 175 -11.42 -17.96 15.19
C ARG A 175 -10.13 -17.71 14.44
N LYS A 176 -9.79 -18.67 13.56
CA LYS A 176 -8.63 -18.61 12.66
C LYS A 176 -9.07 -18.51 11.20
N TYR A 177 -8.29 -17.76 10.45
CA TYR A 177 -8.50 -17.51 9.03
C TYR A 177 -7.16 -17.54 8.29
N THR A 178 -7.22 -17.65 6.97
CA THR A 178 -6.06 -17.53 6.09
C THR A 178 -6.37 -16.57 4.95
N LEU A 179 -5.56 -15.52 4.80
CA LEU A 179 -5.52 -14.75 3.56
C LEU A 179 -4.67 -15.53 2.55
N VAL A 180 -5.25 -15.89 1.42
CA VAL A 180 -4.57 -16.61 0.35
C VAL A 180 -4.43 -15.72 -0.88
N VAL A 181 -3.20 -15.56 -1.34
CA VAL A 181 -2.84 -14.97 -2.62
C VAL A 181 -2.59 -16.13 -3.59
N SER A 182 -3.39 -16.20 -4.64
CA SER A 182 -3.34 -17.29 -5.62
C SER A 182 -2.01 -17.27 -6.37
N GLY A 183 -1.34 -18.42 -6.41
CA GLY A 183 -0.17 -18.62 -7.25
C GLY A 183 -0.47 -18.53 -8.75
N GLN A 184 -1.75 -18.65 -9.14
CA GLN A 184 -2.23 -18.48 -10.51
C GLN A 184 -2.51 -17.02 -10.89
N TRP A 185 -2.19 -16.05 -10.03
CA TRP A 185 -2.28 -14.64 -10.40
C TRP A 185 -1.28 -14.35 -11.54
N PRO A 186 -1.74 -13.93 -12.73
CA PRO A 186 -0.84 -13.56 -13.81
C PRO A 186 0.00 -12.35 -13.42
N THR A 187 1.29 -12.44 -13.71
CA THR A 187 2.25 -11.33 -13.60
C THR A 187 2.19 -10.47 -14.85
N LEU A 188 2.87 -9.32 -14.85
CA LEU A 188 2.97 -8.46 -16.03
C LEU A 188 3.62 -9.15 -17.24
N ASP A 189 4.47 -10.15 -17.00
CA ASP A 189 5.13 -10.93 -18.05
C ASP A 189 4.21 -12.01 -18.66
N GLY A 190 3.03 -12.23 -18.06
CA GLY A 190 2.01 -13.21 -18.45
C GLY A 190 2.14 -14.57 -17.75
N ASP A 191 3.18 -14.76 -16.95
CA ASP A 191 3.44 -15.99 -16.18
C ASP A 191 2.69 -15.96 -14.84
N PRO A 192 2.28 -17.12 -14.28
CA PRO A 192 1.71 -17.20 -12.93
C PRO A 192 2.74 -16.85 -11.85
N LEU A 193 2.29 -16.34 -10.69
CA LEU A 193 3.13 -16.12 -9.51
C LEU A 193 3.81 -17.39 -8.97
N GLY A 194 3.24 -18.57 -9.23
CA GLY A 194 3.76 -19.86 -8.78
C GLY A 194 2.81 -20.55 -7.80
N ASP A 195 3.27 -20.78 -6.58
CA ASP A 195 2.49 -21.40 -5.50
C ASP A 195 1.61 -20.38 -4.76
N ASP A 196 0.53 -20.85 -4.13
CA ASP A 196 -0.32 -20.02 -3.26
C ASP A 196 0.50 -19.49 -2.06
N VAL A 197 0.50 -18.16 -1.89
CA VAL A 197 1.07 -17.53 -0.70
C VAL A 197 -0.02 -17.39 0.35
N ARG A 198 0.24 -17.88 1.56
CA ARG A 198 -0.75 -17.98 2.63
C ARG A 198 -0.30 -17.20 3.85
N LYS A 199 -1.16 -16.32 4.35
CA LYS A 199 -1.00 -15.63 5.64
C LYS A 199 -2.04 -16.15 6.62
N SER A 200 -1.59 -16.82 7.68
CA SER A 200 -2.46 -17.24 8.79
C SER A 200 -2.80 -16.06 9.70
N ILE A 201 -4.04 -16.03 10.17
CA ILE A 201 -4.61 -14.97 11.01
C ILE A 201 -5.34 -15.62 12.18
N THR A 202 -5.04 -15.18 13.39
CA THR A 202 -5.84 -15.45 14.60
C THR A 202 -6.56 -14.16 14.99
N VAL A 203 -7.87 -14.24 15.22
CA VAL A 203 -8.68 -13.04 15.44
C VAL A 203 -8.80 -12.74 16.93
N GLY A 204 -8.24 -11.60 17.35
CA GLY A 204 -8.36 -11.04 18.69
C GLY A 204 -9.63 -10.20 18.89
N PRO A 205 -9.80 -9.56 20.05
CA PRO A 205 -10.89 -8.61 20.27
C PRO A 205 -10.80 -7.40 19.31
N PRO A 206 -11.92 -6.73 19.00
CA PRO A 206 -11.87 -5.48 18.25
C PRO A 206 -11.14 -4.40 19.04
N VAL A 207 -10.56 -3.44 18.31
CA VAL A 207 -9.87 -2.29 18.88
C VAL A 207 -10.59 -1.02 18.42
N ALA A 208 -11.16 -0.28 19.37
CA ALA A 208 -11.95 0.93 19.09
C ALA A 208 -11.30 2.20 19.67
N GLU A 209 -10.32 2.04 20.54
CA GLU A 209 -9.62 3.14 21.19
C GLU A 209 -8.59 3.75 20.24
N ALA A 210 -8.53 5.08 20.24
CA ALA A 210 -7.46 5.86 19.61
C ALA A 210 -6.07 5.36 20.02
N LEU A 211 -5.08 5.57 19.16
CA LEU A 211 -3.68 5.45 19.57
C LEU A 211 -3.38 6.56 20.59
N ASP A 212 -2.99 6.18 21.81
CA ASP A 212 -2.53 7.12 22.83
C ASP A 212 -1.00 7.07 22.91
N PRO A 213 -0.28 8.17 22.62
CA PRO A 213 1.16 8.23 22.76
C PRO A 213 1.69 7.92 24.15
N LYS A 214 0.86 8.06 25.20
CA LYS A 214 1.24 7.70 26.58
C LYS A 214 1.46 6.20 26.75
N ASP A 215 0.86 5.38 25.90
CA ASP A 215 1.04 3.93 25.92
C ASP A 215 2.30 3.48 25.16
N TRP A 216 2.95 4.40 24.43
CA TRP A 216 4.13 4.06 23.64
C TRP A 216 5.36 3.90 24.55
N LYS A 217 6.09 2.82 24.33
CA LYS A 217 7.37 2.58 25.01
C LYS A 217 8.50 3.06 24.13
N ILE A 218 9.19 4.09 24.60
CA ILE A 218 10.35 4.67 23.93
C ILE A 218 11.61 4.02 24.47
N SER A 219 12.41 3.45 23.57
CA SER A 219 13.73 2.90 23.88
C SER A 219 14.78 3.73 23.15
N PRO A 220 15.46 4.68 23.85
CA PRO A 220 16.55 5.45 23.28
C PRO A 220 17.66 4.55 22.73
N PRO A 221 18.41 5.00 21.71
CA PRO A 221 19.53 4.24 21.17
C PRO A 221 20.63 4.07 22.22
N THR A 222 21.26 2.89 22.24
CA THR A 222 22.45 2.63 23.06
C THR A 222 23.72 2.74 22.21
N GLY A 223 24.73 3.46 22.70
CA GLY A 223 25.94 3.75 21.93
C GLY A 223 25.75 4.84 20.86
N ASP A 224 26.83 5.16 20.14
CA ASP A 224 26.88 6.28 19.19
C ASP A 224 26.17 6.00 17.86
N ARG A 225 25.85 4.73 17.55
CA ARG A 225 25.12 4.28 16.36
C ARG A 225 23.97 3.32 16.70
N GLY A 226 23.53 3.31 17.95
CA GLY A 226 22.43 2.45 18.39
C GLY A 226 21.15 2.71 17.64
N THR A 227 20.28 1.70 17.59
CA THR A 227 18.94 1.80 17.02
C THR A 227 17.98 2.43 18.04
N PHE A 228 17.28 3.49 17.63
CA PHE A 228 16.15 4.04 18.38
C PHE A 228 14.91 3.18 18.11
N ARG A 229 14.07 2.95 19.13
CA ARG A 229 12.88 2.11 18.99
C ARG A 229 11.67 2.69 19.71
N VAL A 230 10.51 2.53 19.08
CA VAL A 230 9.18 2.83 19.62
C VAL A 230 8.36 1.55 19.57
N SER A 231 7.72 1.18 20.68
CA SER A 231 6.75 0.07 20.71
C SER A 231 5.34 0.60 20.99
N PHE A 232 4.39 0.26 20.13
CA PHE A 232 3.01 0.78 20.14
C PHE A 232 2.01 -0.08 20.92
N GLY A 233 2.41 -1.32 21.28
CA GLY A 233 1.55 -2.27 22.01
C GLY A 233 0.50 -2.98 21.14
N ARG A 234 0.19 -2.46 19.95
CA ARG A 234 -0.70 -3.05 18.94
C ARG A 234 -0.14 -2.85 17.53
N PRO A 235 -0.59 -3.64 16.53
CA PRO A 235 -0.13 -3.48 15.15
C PRO A 235 -0.53 -2.10 14.61
N VAL A 236 0.44 -1.39 14.03
CA VAL A 236 0.24 -0.09 13.36
C VAL A 236 0.21 -0.32 11.85
N ASP A 237 -0.57 0.48 11.12
CA ASP A 237 -0.65 0.38 9.67
C ASP A 237 0.73 0.63 9.04
N HIS A 238 1.29 -0.38 8.37
CA HIS A 238 2.68 -0.34 7.90
C HIS A 238 2.97 0.82 6.93
N PRO A 239 2.24 1.02 5.82
CA PRO A 239 2.48 2.16 4.93
C PRO A 239 2.30 3.53 5.60
N VAL A 240 1.42 3.64 6.61
CA VAL A 240 1.28 4.87 7.39
C VAL A 240 2.47 5.06 8.33
N MET A 241 2.82 4.04 9.11
CA MET A 241 3.94 4.07 10.05
C MET A 241 5.24 4.51 9.39
N THR A 242 5.54 3.96 8.21
CA THR A 242 6.76 4.26 7.46
C THR A 242 6.86 5.73 7.01
N ARG A 243 5.73 6.42 6.76
CA ARG A 243 5.73 7.82 6.28
C ARG A 243 5.41 8.86 7.36
N SER A 244 4.84 8.44 8.48
CA SER A 244 4.28 9.32 9.51
C SER A 244 5.18 9.46 10.75
N LEU A 245 6.33 8.80 10.77
CA LEU A 245 7.29 8.86 11.87
C LEU A 245 8.64 9.38 11.37
N SER A 246 9.26 10.28 12.13
CA SER A 246 10.60 10.79 11.85
C SER A 246 11.35 11.12 13.14
N VAL A 247 12.68 11.13 13.07
CA VAL A 247 13.53 11.60 14.17
C VAL A 247 14.11 12.95 13.81
N LEU A 248 13.96 13.92 14.72
CA LEU A 248 14.57 15.24 14.64
C LEU A 248 15.75 15.32 15.62
N GLY A 249 16.84 15.93 15.16
CA GLY A 249 18.02 16.21 15.98
C GLY A 249 17.79 17.34 16.98
N PRO A 250 18.79 17.65 17.83
CA PRO A 250 18.71 18.75 18.80
C PRO A 250 18.58 20.13 18.16
N ASP A 251 18.96 20.25 16.89
CA ASP A 251 18.80 21.47 16.07
C ASP A 251 17.42 21.56 15.40
N GLY A 252 16.53 20.60 15.67
CA GLY A 252 15.18 20.50 15.08
C GLY A 252 15.14 19.97 13.65
N LYS A 253 16.27 19.55 13.07
CA LYS A 253 16.32 19.04 11.69
C LYS A 253 16.13 17.53 11.62
N PRO A 254 15.57 16.99 10.52
CA PRO A 254 15.48 15.54 10.32
C PRO A 254 16.85 14.87 10.37
N VAL A 255 16.94 13.80 11.15
CA VAL A 255 18.11 12.90 11.17
C VAL A 255 18.00 11.94 9.99
N ALA A 256 19.07 11.85 9.19
CA ALA A 256 19.13 10.86 8.12
C ALA A 256 19.33 9.46 8.71
N GLY A 257 18.54 8.49 8.27
CA GLY A 257 18.59 7.12 8.76
C GLY A 257 17.66 6.20 8.00
N THR A 258 17.70 4.92 8.36
CA THR A 258 16.79 3.89 7.86
C THR A 258 15.77 3.58 8.94
N ALA A 259 14.50 3.59 8.55
CA ALA A 259 13.35 3.28 9.40
C ALA A 259 12.72 1.97 8.95
N GLU A 260 12.35 1.12 9.90
CA GLU A 260 11.79 -0.22 9.63
C GLU A 260 10.66 -0.52 10.61
N SER A 261 9.65 -1.28 10.16
CA SER A 261 8.70 -1.92 11.08
C SER A 261 9.34 -3.12 11.75
N ALA A 262 8.98 -3.36 13.01
CA ALA A 262 9.47 -4.48 13.80
C ALA A 262 8.34 -5.07 14.63
N ASP A 263 8.60 -6.24 15.23
CA ASP A 263 7.67 -6.95 16.10
C ASP A 263 6.27 -7.09 15.51
N GLU A 264 6.17 -7.62 14.28
CA GLU A 264 4.86 -7.83 13.67
C GLU A 264 4.07 -6.50 13.48
N ASP A 265 4.77 -5.44 13.07
CA ASP A 265 4.27 -4.05 12.96
C ASP A 265 3.81 -3.43 14.29
N ARG A 266 4.21 -3.98 15.43
CA ARG A 266 3.95 -3.41 16.77
C ARG A 266 5.06 -2.49 17.25
N ALA A 267 6.13 -2.36 16.47
CA ALA A 267 7.25 -1.49 16.76
C ALA A 267 7.77 -0.81 15.49
N TRP A 268 8.45 0.31 15.72
CA TRP A 268 9.18 1.06 14.71
C TRP A 268 10.61 1.27 15.19
N THR A 269 11.57 0.99 14.33
CA THR A 269 12.99 1.17 14.61
C THR A 269 13.62 2.14 13.66
N PHE A 270 14.57 2.93 14.16
CA PHE A 270 15.33 3.91 13.39
C PHE A 270 16.82 3.78 13.66
N THR A 271 17.59 3.57 12.61
CA THR A 271 19.06 3.50 12.67
C THR A 271 19.64 4.67 11.88
N PRO A 272 20.42 5.57 12.51
CA PRO A 272 20.93 6.75 11.82
C PRO A 272 22.06 6.36 10.84
N THR A 273 22.22 7.12 9.76
CA THR A 273 23.34 6.92 8.82
C THR A 273 24.68 7.38 9.41
N SER A 274 24.63 8.35 10.33
CA SER A 274 25.76 8.93 11.03
C SER A 274 25.66 8.68 12.54
N ARG A 275 26.73 8.96 13.28
CA ARG A 275 26.67 8.90 14.75
C ARG A 275 25.60 9.85 15.28
N TRP A 276 24.90 9.44 16.33
CA TRP A 276 23.99 10.33 17.07
C TRP A 276 24.75 11.56 17.57
N ALA A 277 24.22 12.74 17.29
CA ALA A 277 24.69 13.96 17.95
C ALA A 277 24.40 13.86 19.45
N ALA A 278 25.19 14.49 20.31
CA ALA A 278 24.84 14.57 21.72
C ALA A 278 23.68 15.56 21.92
N GLY A 279 22.72 15.21 22.79
CA GLY A 279 21.63 16.10 23.20
C GLY A 279 20.24 15.53 22.99
N THR A 280 19.23 16.37 23.24
CA THR A 280 17.82 15.96 23.18
C THR A 280 17.33 15.92 21.74
N HIS A 281 16.95 14.73 21.31
CA HIS A 281 16.28 14.45 20.04
C HIS A 281 14.78 14.40 20.24
N THR A 282 14.04 14.43 19.13
CA THR A 282 12.58 14.33 19.12
C THR A 282 12.13 13.24 18.16
N LEU A 283 11.34 12.28 18.63
CA LEU A 283 10.46 11.51 17.75
C LEU A 283 9.28 12.39 17.39
N HIS A 284 9.09 12.64 16.11
CA HIS A 284 7.95 13.35 15.56
C HIS A 284 7.00 12.36 14.88
N ALA A 285 5.74 12.34 15.33
CA ALA A 285 4.67 11.52 14.77
C ALA A 285 3.57 12.42 14.18
N ASP A 286 3.32 12.26 12.88
CA ASP A 286 2.24 12.95 12.18
C ASP A 286 0.86 12.46 12.68
N PRO A 287 -0.14 13.34 12.85
CA PRO A 287 -1.48 12.95 13.32
C PRO A 287 -2.18 11.91 12.43
N VAL A 288 -1.74 11.68 11.19
CA VAL A 288 -2.30 10.64 10.32
C VAL A 288 -1.84 9.23 10.70
N LEU A 289 -0.90 9.07 11.64
CA LEU A 289 -0.51 7.76 12.17
C LEU A 289 -1.73 7.02 12.73
N GLU A 290 -1.94 5.79 12.27
CA GLU A 290 -3.11 4.98 12.64
C GLU A 290 -2.78 3.49 12.79
N ASP A 291 -3.58 2.81 13.61
CA ASP A 291 -3.53 1.37 13.74
C ASP A 291 -4.23 0.65 12.57
N VAL A 292 -4.13 -0.68 12.54
CA VAL A 292 -4.72 -1.53 11.51
C VAL A 292 -6.27 -1.51 11.49
N CYS A 293 -6.88 -0.88 12.50
CA CYS A 293 -8.32 -0.66 12.64
C CYS A 293 -8.72 0.79 12.27
N GLY A 294 -7.78 1.60 11.80
CA GLY A 294 -8.02 2.99 11.40
C GLY A 294 -8.08 3.98 12.57
N ASN A 295 -7.74 3.56 13.79
CA ASN A 295 -7.70 4.46 14.94
C ASN A 295 -6.43 5.31 14.87
N ARG A 296 -6.60 6.63 14.79
CA ARG A 296 -5.51 7.60 14.73
C ARG A 296 -5.04 8.02 16.11
N VAL A 297 -3.92 8.73 16.14
CA VAL A 297 -3.43 9.42 17.34
C VAL A 297 -4.50 10.38 17.85
N GLY A 298 -5.04 10.10 19.04
CA GLY A 298 -6.09 10.90 19.70
C GLY A 298 -7.50 10.84 19.06
N GLN A 299 -7.70 10.09 17.98
CA GLN A 299 -8.97 10.01 17.26
C GLN A 299 -9.36 8.55 16.92
N PRO A 300 -10.43 7.99 17.52
CA PRO A 300 -10.90 6.65 17.17
C PRO A 300 -11.55 6.62 15.79
N PHE A 301 -11.58 5.44 15.16
CA PHE A 301 -12.20 5.24 13.85
C PHE A 301 -13.73 5.24 13.95
N GLU A 302 -14.30 4.40 14.83
CA GLU A 302 -15.74 4.40 15.08
C GLU A 302 -16.09 5.53 16.04
N VAL A 303 -17.00 6.40 15.60
CA VAL A 303 -17.60 7.42 16.43
C VAL A 303 -18.93 6.88 16.93
N ASP A 304 -19.01 6.63 18.23
CA ASP A 304 -20.28 6.31 18.90
C ASP A 304 -21.21 7.53 18.82
N LEU A 305 -22.15 7.51 17.88
CA LEU A 305 -23.12 8.58 17.63
C LEU A 305 -24.04 8.84 18.83
N LEU A 306 -24.16 7.88 19.75
CA LEU A 306 -25.00 8.00 20.96
C LEU A 306 -24.32 8.80 22.07
N ARG A 307 -22.99 8.99 22.02
CA ARG A 307 -22.24 9.76 23.02
C ARG A 307 -22.23 11.28 22.77
N GLY A 308 -22.99 11.75 21.78
CA GLY A 308 -23.07 13.16 21.41
C GLY A 308 -21.80 13.65 20.67
N PRO A 309 -21.82 14.86 20.09
CA PRO A 309 -20.68 15.39 19.36
C PRO A 309 -19.48 15.54 20.31
N ARG A 310 -18.39 14.81 20.02
CA ARG A 310 -17.09 15.10 20.65
C ARG A 310 -16.66 16.50 20.23
N LYS A 311 -16.02 17.24 21.15
CA LYS A 311 -15.26 18.43 20.76
C LYS A 311 -14.27 17.98 19.70
N ASP A 312 -14.28 18.64 18.53
CA ASP A 312 -13.32 18.42 17.47
C ASP A 312 -11.91 18.71 17.99
N VAL A 313 -11.25 17.68 18.52
CA VAL A 313 -9.82 17.77 18.84
C VAL A 313 -9.14 17.81 17.48
N LYS A 314 -8.58 18.97 17.12
CA LYS A 314 -7.82 19.09 15.89
C LYS A 314 -6.69 18.06 15.94
N PRO A 315 -6.54 17.22 14.90
CA PRO A 315 -5.40 16.32 14.82
C PRO A 315 -4.12 17.16 14.91
N ALA A 316 -3.24 16.78 15.85
CA ALA A 316 -2.00 17.47 16.11
C ALA A 316 -0.84 16.47 16.12
N PRO A 317 0.34 16.85 15.63
CA PRO A 317 1.52 15.99 15.72
C PRO A 317 1.91 15.77 17.17
N VAL A 318 2.58 14.64 17.38
CA VAL A 318 3.09 14.23 18.69
C VAL A 318 4.61 14.23 18.66
N ASP A 319 5.18 15.03 19.55
CA ASP A 319 6.63 15.13 19.74
C ASP A 319 7.03 14.48 21.07
N ILE A 320 7.86 13.44 21.00
CA ILE A 320 8.39 12.75 22.18
C ILE A 320 9.89 12.93 22.24
N ARG A 321 10.38 13.54 23.32
CA ARG A 321 11.81 13.81 23.51
C ARG A 321 12.55 12.61 24.06
N PHE A 322 13.77 12.40 23.58
CA PHE A 322 14.70 11.40 24.10
C PHE A 322 16.14 11.90 23.99
N ASP A 323 17.00 11.51 24.93
CA ASP A 323 18.40 11.96 24.95
C ASP A 323 19.33 10.90 24.35
N THR A 324 20.39 11.37 23.68
CA THR A 324 21.47 10.54 23.16
C THR A 324 22.83 11.16 23.49
N GLY A 325 23.88 10.32 23.47
CA GLY A 325 25.24 10.78 23.72
C GLY A 325 25.55 11.16 25.17
N GLN A 326 24.72 10.75 26.13
CA GLN A 326 25.09 10.84 27.55
C GLN A 326 26.11 9.74 27.87
N ARG A 327 27.28 10.17 28.38
CA ARG A 327 28.30 9.30 28.95
C ARG A 327 28.01 9.05 30.42
#